data_AF-A0AAV0ZJC9-F1
#
_entry.id   AF-A0AAV0ZJC9-F1
#
_cell.length_a   1.000
_cell.length_b   1.000
_cell.length_c   1.000
_cell.angle_alpha   90.00
_cell.angle_beta   90.00
_cell.angle_gamma   90.00
#
_symmetry.space_group_name_H-M   'P 1'
#
loop_
_entity.id
_entity.type
_entity.pdbx_description
1 polymer ?
#
loop_
_entity_poly.entity_id
_entity_poly.type
_entity_poly.pdbx_seq_one_letter_code
_entity_poly.pdbx_strand_id
1 'polypeptide(L)'
;MNIDISNFFNRLCNKIAILLIYILVEFIILIWKLTSGSETQPITTRRYLKFIEEKNPTIRYTKKSNNKPLLLNVDCSVCLCDFEEGEKVRSLKCKHAFHKDCLDKWLQDYLATCPLCREQVLPEHVVSKHRMHRNHQQGYNVEGNHENLPYVLFLLRGGSTSHLRRNVI
;
A
#
# COMPACT_ATOMS: atom_id res chain seq x y z
N MET A 1 -13.65 43.40 -51.87
CA MET A 1 -12.61 42.39 -51.61
C MET A 1 -11.97 42.43 -50.21
N ASN A 2 -12.26 43.42 -49.34
CA ASN A 2 -11.65 43.47 -47.99
C ASN A 2 -12.40 42.67 -46.90
N ILE A 3 -13.65 42.26 -47.15
CA ILE A 3 -14.53 41.62 -46.15
C ILE A 3 -14.26 40.10 -46.02
N ASP A 4 -13.83 39.43 -47.08
CA ASP A 4 -13.48 38.00 -47.03
C ASP A 4 -12.16 37.73 -46.31
N ILE A 5 -11.23 38.68 -46.43
CA ILE A 5 -9.88 38.60 -45.86
C ILE A 5 -9.95 38.73 -44.33
N SER A 6 -10.72 39.67 -43.79
CA SER A 6 -10.90 39.83 -42.35
C SER A 6 -11.60 38.63 -41.70
N ASN A 7 -12.60 38.05 -42.37
CA ASN A 7 -13.29 36.84 -41.90
C ASN A 7 -12.39 35.60 -41.91
N PHE A 8 -11.52 35.48 -42.93
CA PHE A 8 -10.52 34.41 -43.00
C PHE A 8 -9.47 34.55 -41.89
N PHE A 9 -8.94 35.75 -41.68
CA PHE A 9 -7.97 36.03 -40.60
C PHE A 9 -8.58 35.79 -39.22
N ASN A 10 -9.81 36.21 -38.96
CA ASN A 10 -10.50 35.96 -37.69
C ASN A 10 -10.68 34.45 -37.42
N ARG A 11 -11.03 33.67 -38.45
CA ARG A 11 -11.13 32.20 -38.33
C ARG A 11 -9.77 31.54 -38.06
N LEU A 12 -8.71 32.06 -38.66
CA LEU A 12 -7.34 31.59 -38.46
C LEU A 12 -6.84 31.94 -37.05
N CYS A 13 -7.05 33.18 -36.61
CA CYS A 13 -6.71 33.65 -35.27
C CYS A 13 -7.43 32.86 -34.18
N ASN A 14 -8.72 32.54 -34.34
CA ASN A 14 -9.46 31.71 -33.38
C ASN A 14 -8.91 30.29 -33.28
N LYS A 15 -8.55 29.67 -34.41
CA LYS A 15 -7.93 28.32 -34.39
C LYS A 15 -6.56 28.34 -33.72
N ILE A 16 -5.75 29.37 -33.99
CA ILE A 16 -4.46 29.57 -33.33
C ILE A 16 -4.66 29.76 -31.82
N ALA A 17 -5.62 30.59 -31.41
CA ALA A 17 -5.93 30.81 -30.00
C ALA A 17 -6.34 29.51 -29.28
N ILE A 18 -7.18 28.67 -29.90
CA ILE A 18 -7.59 27.38 -29.33
C ILE A 18 -6.40 26.43 -29.18
N LEU A 19 -5.52 26.35 -30.20
CA LEU A 19 -4.32 25.51 -30.14
C LEU A 19 -3.35 25.98 -29.05
N LEU A 20 -3.17 27.30 -28.88
CA LEU A 20 -2.35 27.86 -27.82
C LEU A 20 -2.93 27.56 -26.44
N ILE A 21 -4.25 27.68 -26.26
CA ILE A 21 -4.92 27.32 -25.00
C ILE A 21 -4.73 25.84 -24.69
N TYR A 22 -4.88 24.96 -25.66
CA TYR A 22 -4.66 23.53 -25.48
C TYR A 22 -3.22 23.22 -25.04
N ILE A 23 -2.23 23.82 -25.71
CA ILE A 23 -0.81 23.66 -25.35
C ILE A 23 -0.53 24.20 -23.95
N LEU A 24 -1.13 25.34 -23.57
CA LEU A 24 -0.99 25.90 -22.22
C LEU A 24 -1.63 24.99 -21.17
N VAL A 25 -2.80 24.41 -21.44
CA VAL A 25 -3.47 23.47 -20.54
C VAL A 25 -2.62 22.20 -20.37
N GLU A 26 -2.12 21.61 -21.45
CA GLU A 26 -1.20 20.47 -21.40
C GLU A 26 0.08 20.81 -20.62
N PHE A 27 0.66 21.98 -20.84
CA PHE A 27 1.84 22.42 -20.10
C PHE A 27 1.56 22.63 -18.61
N ILE A 28 0.40 23.18 -18.26
CA ILE A 28 -0.07 23.31 -16.87
C ILE A 28 -0.27 21.93 -16.25
N ILE A 29 -0.84 20.96 -16.98
CA ILE A 29 -1.00 19.57 -16.54
C ILE A 29 0.36 18.90 -16.35
N LEU A 30 1.32 19.14 -17.24
CA LEU A 30 2.70 18.61 -17.13
C LEU A 30 3.44 19.22 -15.95
N ILE A 31 3.32 20.54 -15.72
CA ILE A 31 3.86 21.20 -14.53
C ILE A 31 3.19 20.63 -13.29
N TRP A 32 1.86 20.50 -13.25
CA TRP A 32 1.15 19.88 -12.15
C TRP A 32 1.60 18.44 -11.92
N LYS A 33 1.93 17.67 -12.95
CA LYS A 33 2.47 16.31 -12.82
C LYS A 33 3.91 16.30 -12.30
N LEU A 34 4.73 17.30 -12.64
CA LEU A 34 6.09 17.46 -12.12
C LEU A 34 6.10 17.98 -10.68
N THR A 35 5.20 18.91 -10.33
CA THR A 35 5.08 19.50 -8.99
C THR A 35 4.31 18.59 -8.04
N SER A 36 3.26 17.92 -8.52
CA SER A 36 2.52 16.88 -7.78
C SER A 36 3.17 15.50 -7.94
N GLY A 37 4.30 15.42 -8.64
CA GLY A 37 5.22 14.28 -8.68
C GLY A 37 5.93 14.02 -7.36
N SER A 38 5.41 14.54 -6.23
CA SER A 38 5.62 13.88 -4.95
C SER A 38 4.82 12.57 -4.98
N GLU A 39 5.34 11.62 -5.74
CA GLU A 39 4.91 10.24 -5.71
C GLU A 39 4.82 9.86 -4.23
N THR A 40 3.60 9.56 -3.78
CA THR A 40 3.43 8.68 -2.64
C THR A 40 3.84 7.29 -3.13
N GLN A 41 5.13 7.12 -3.42
CA GLN A 41 5.72 5.86 -3.87
C GLN A 41 5.24 4.77 -2.90
N PRO A 42 4.40 3.85 -3.35
CA PRO A 42 3.90 2.80 -2.49
C PRO A 42 5.08 1.95 -2.01
N ILE A 43 5.09 1.60 -0.72
CA ILE A 43 6.16 0.76 -0.18
C ILE A 43 5.91 -0.67 -0.62
N THR A 44 6.72 -1.13 -1.58
CA THR A 44 6.72 -2.53 -2.01
C THR A 44 7.01 -3.48 -0.85
N THR A 45 6.47 -4.70 -0.91
CA THR A 45 6.67 -5.73 0.14
C THR A 45 8.14 -5.96 0.46
N ARG A 46 9.02 -5.94 -0.56
CA ARG A 46 10.48 -6.06 -0.38
C ARG A 46 11.06 -4.92 0.46
N ARG A 47 10.62 -3.68 0.22
CA ARG A 47 11.07 -2.50 0.97
C ARG A 47 10.53 -2.51 2.39
N TYR A 48 9.29 -2.97 2.58
CA TYR A 48 8.68 -3.16 3.90
C TYR A 48 9.43 -4.21 4.74
N LEU A 49 9.70 -5.38 4.18
CA LEU A 49 10.47 -6.45 4.84
C LEU A 49 11.90 -6.02 5.19
N LYS A 50 12.56 -5.28 4.29
CA LYS A 50 13.89 -4.71 4.57
C LYS A 50 13.86 -3.79 5.78
N PHE A 51 12.81 -2.97 5.91
CA PHE A 51 12.62 -2.08 7.05
C PHE A 51 12.38 -2.85 8.36
N ILE A 52 11.68 -3.97 8.32
CA ILE A 52 11.51 -4.84 9.50
C ILE A 52 12.84 -5.46 9.91
N GLU A 53 13.62 -6.00 8.96
CA GLU A 53 14.94 -6.59 9.26
C GLU A 53 15.91 -5.56 9.87
N GLU A 54 15.89 -4.32 9.38
CA GLU A 54 16.72 -3.24 9.91
C GLU A 54 16.33 -2.85 11.35
N LYS A 55 15.04 -2.87 11.67
CA LYS A 55 14.53 -2.49 13.01
C LYS A 55 14.51 -3.63 14.01
N ASN A 56 14.32 -4.86 13.55
CA ASN A 56 14.19 -6.07 14.35
C ASN A 56 15.01 -7.19 13.68
N PRO A 57 16.35 -7.19 13.86
CA PRO A 57 17.23 -8.11 13.15
C PRO A 57 16.96 -9.55 13.54
N THR A 58 17.17 -10.44 12.58
CA THR A 58 17.05 -11.89 12.79
C THR A 58 18.24 -12.39 13.60
N ILE A 59 17.94 -13.11 14.68
CA ILE A 59 18.93 -13.82 15.51
C ILE A 59 18.72 -15.33 15.36
N ARG A 60 19.78 -16.10 15.62
CA ARG A 60 19.67 -17.56 15.74
C ARG A 60 19.40 -17.92 17.20
N TYR A 61 18.37 -18.70 17.43
CA TYR A 61 18.02 -19.16 18.76
C TYR A 61 19.04 -20.18 19.27
N THR A 62 19.40 -20.07 20.56
CA THR A 62 20.28 -21.02 21.23
C THR A 62 19.69 -21.43 22.58
N LYS A 63 19.61 -22.75 22.85
CA LYS A 63 19.05 -23.38 24.05
C LYS A 63 19.99 -23.27 25.26
N LYS A 64 21.29 -23.12 25.03
CA LYS A 64 22.32 -23.04 26.08
C LYS A 64 22.95 -21.65 26.16
N SER A 65 22.46 -20.80 27.06
CA SER A 65 23.24 -19.67 27.55
C SER A 65 22.85 -19.31 28.98
N ASN A 66 23.81 -19.44 29.90
CA ASN A 66 23.78 -18.87 31.25
C ASN A 66 23.84 -17.32 31.24
N ASN A 67 23.90 -16.70 30.05
CA ASN A 67 23.74 -15.26 29.83
C ASN A 67 22.48 -15.04 28.98
N LYS A 68 21.30 -15.07 29.61
CA LYS A 68 20.07 -14.52 29.01
C LYS A 68 20.00 -13.03 29.32
N PRO A 69 20.08 -12.19 28.29
CA PRO A 69 19.19 -11.05 28.26
C PRO A 69 18.49 -10.98 26.90
N LEU A 70 17.20 -10.65 26.89
CA LEU A 70 16.41 -10.04 25.79
C LEU A 70 15.22 -10.86 25.23
N LEU A 71 15.06 -12.16 25.50
CA LEU A 71 13.86 -12.91 25.10
C LEU A 71 13.00 -13.23 26.34
N LEU A 72 11.73 -12.80 26.32
CA LEU A 72 10.78 -13.02 27.41
C LEU A 72 10.14 -14.41 27.38
N ASN A 73 10.13 -15.06 26.22
CA ASN A 73 9.46 -16.35 25.95
C ASN A 73 10.39 -17.32 25.20
N VAL A 74 10.05 -18.62 25.24
CA VAL A 74 10.83 -19.74 24.63
C VAL A 74 10.07 -20.46 23.51
N ASP A 75 8.89 -19.98 23.20
CA ASP A 75 7.94 -20.51 22.22
C ASP A 75 7.38 -19.37 21.36
N CYS A 76 6.93 -19.70 20.15
CA CYS A 76 6.31 -18.72 19.26
C CYS A 76 4.79 -18.76 19.42
N SER A 77 4.19 -17.72 19.99
CA SER A 77 2.72 -17.68 20.17
C SER A 77 1.91 -17.50 18.88
N VAL A 78 2.57 -17.36 17.72
CA VAL A 78 1.91 -17.29 16.40
C VAL A 78 1.68 -18.68 15.82
N CYS A 79 2.68 -19.56 15.85
CA CYS A 79 2.56 -20.94 15.38
C CYS A 79 2.33 -21.96 16.52
N LEU A 80 2.45 -21.52 17.78
CA LEU A 80 2.33 -22.33 18.99
C LEU A 80 3.40 -23.43 19.10
N CYS A 81 4.56 -23.25 18.47
CA CYS A 81 5.70 -24.17 18.54
C CYS A 81 6.84 -23.59 19.40
N ASP A 82 7.54 -24.47 20.10
CA ASP A 82 8.79 -24.13 20.81
C ASP A 82 9.90 -23.71 19.85
N PHE A 83 10.86 -22.92 20.33
CA PHE A 83 12.06 -22.60 19.56
C PHE A 83 13.09 -23.74 19.59
N GLU A 84 13.62 -24.06 18.42
CA GLU A 84 14.70 -25.05 18.24
C GLU A 84 16.07 -24.40 18.01
N GLU A 85 17.13 -25.15 18.33
CA GLU A 85 18.51 -24.66 18.20
C GLU A 85 18.81 -24.26 16.76
N GLY A 86 19.34 -23.05 16.57
CA GLY A 86 19.72 -22.53 15.26
C GLY A 86 18.57 -21.92 14.44
N GLU A 87 17.33 -21.99 14.93
CA GLU A 87 16.17 -21.38 14.29
C GLU A 87 16.28 -19.86 14.22
N LYS A 88 15.69 -19.30 13.16
CA LYS A 88 15.67 -17.86 12.93
C LYS A 88 14.51 -17.24 13.71
N VAL A 89 14.84 -16.48 14.74
CA VAL A 89 13.86 -15.77 15.56
C VAL A 89 14.12 -14.27 15.50
N ARG A 90 13.11 -13.48 15.80
CA ARG A 90 13.23 -12.02 15.97
C ARG A 90 12.69 -11.64 17.33
N SER A 91 13.47 -10.81 18.02
CA SER A 91 13.03 -10.13 19.24
C SER A 91 12.54 -8.73 18.91
N LEU A 92 11.36 -8.39 19.43
CA LEU A 92 10.82 -7.05 19.35
C LEU A 92 11.39 -6.17 20.47
N LYS A 93 11.22 -4.85 20.36
CA LYS A 93 11.58 -3.90 21.44
C LYS A 93 10.86 -4.19 22.77
N CYS A 94 9.66 -4.77 22.70
CA CYS A 94 8.91 -5.23 23.88
C CYS A 94 9.43 -6.56 24.46
N LYS A 95 10.57 -7.09 23.96
CA LYS A 95 11.25 -8.32 24.40
C LYS A 95 10.53 -9.64 24.09
N HIS A 96 9.39 -9.57 23.41
CA HIS A 96 8.71 -10.76 22.89
C HIS A 96 9.42 -11.28 21.63
N ALA A 97 9.56 -12.61 21.56
CA ALA A 97 10.25 -13.33 20.51
C ALA A 97 9.28 -14.16 19.67
N PHE A 98 9.56 -14.25 18.37
CA PHE A 98 8.77 -15.02 17.40
C PHE A 98 9.69 -15.59 16.32
N HIS A 99 9.27 -16.66 15.62
CA HIS A 99 9.96 -17.06 14.40
C HIS A 99 9.94 -15.91 13.39
N LYS A 100 11.06 -15.72 12.70
CA LYS A 100 11.23 -14.66 11.70
C LYS A 100 10.05 -14.63 10.73
N ASP A 101 9.71 -15.78 10.16
CA ASP A 101 8.70 -15.87 9.10
C ASP A 101 7.28 -15.73 9.66
N CYS A 102 7.02 -16.19 10.89
CA CYS A 102 5.76 -15.97 11.59
C CYS A 102 5.51 -14.47 11.84
N LEU A 103 6.51 -13.76 12.35
CA LEU A 103 6.42 -12.34 12.59
C LEU A 103 6.34 -11.53 11.28
N ASP A 104 7.13 -11.88 10.27
CA ASP A 104 7.08 -11.24 8.95
C ASP A 104 5.68 -11.33 8.34
N LYS A 105 5.06 -12.51 8.40
CA LYS A 105 3.69 -12.73 7.92
C LYS A 105 2.69 -11.94 8.76
N TRP A 106 2.84 -11.92 10.08
CA TRP A 106 1.96 -11.15 10.97
C TRP A 106 1.95 -9.65 10.66
N LEU A 107 3.15 -9.05 10.57
CA LEU A 107 3.34 -7.63 10.29
C LEU A 107 2.92 -7.24 8.88
N GLN A 108 2.98 -8.19 7.95
CA GLN A 108 2.37 -8.02 6.65
C GLN A 108 0.86 -8.13 6.80
N ASP A 109 0.31 -9.32 6.97
CA ASP A 109 -1.08 -9.66 6.65
C ASP A 109 -2.11 -9.05 7.60
N TYR A 110 -1.74 -8.82 8.86
CA TYR A 110 -2.71 -8.47 9.91
C TYR A 110 -2.43 -7.08 10.49
N LEU A 111 -1.50 -7.00 11.44
CA LEU A 111 -1.22 -5.78 12.19
C LEU A 111 0.29 -5.61 12.38
N ALA A 112 0.74 -4.35 12.29
CA ALA A 112 2.13 -3.98 12.56
C ALA A 112 2.41 -3.83 14.08
N THR A 113 1.84 -4.73 14.89
CA THR A 113 1.90 -4.72 16.34
C THR A 113 2.40 -6.06 16.87
N CYS A 114 2.94 -6.08 18.08
CA CYS A 114 3.31 -7.32 18.77
C CYS A 114 2.07 -8.22 18.97
N PRO A 115 2.11 -9.50 18.58
CA PRO A 115 1.02 -10.45 18.82
C PRO A 115 0.64 -10.63 20.30
N LEU A 116 1.59 -10.44 21.22
CA LEU A 116 1.39 -10.66 22.66
C LEU A 116 0.92 -9.40 23.41
N CYS A 117 1.60 -8.27 23.23
CA CYS A 117 1.32 -7.05 24.01
C CYS A 117 0.74 -5.89 23.20
N ARG A 118 0.55 -6.05 21.89
CA ARG A 118 0.01 -5.03 20.96
C ARG A 118 0.84 -3.74 20.83
N GLU A 119 2.04 -3.69 21.41
CA GLU A 119 3.01 -2.61 21.19
C GLU A 119 3.30 -2.43 19.69
N GLN A 120 3.39 -1.19 19.22
CA GLN A 120 3.68 -0.91 17.81
C GLN A 120 5.10 -1.37 17.44
N VAL A 121 5.21 -2.13 16.35
CA VAL A 121 6.50 -2.63 15.86
C VAL A 121 7.09 -1.70 14.81
N LEU A 122 6.24 -1.08 14.00
CA LEU A 122 6.63 -0.18 12.91
C LEU A 122 5.90 1.17 13.01
N PRO A 123 6.48 2.26 12.47
CA PRO A 123 5.83 3.56 12.43
C PRO A 123 4.57 3.56 11.56
N GLU A 124 3.51 4.24 12.00
CA GLU A 124 2.21 4.30 11.33
C GLU A 124 2.29 4.73 9.85
N HIS A 125 3.15 5.70 9.52
CA HIS A 125 3.32 6.17 8.14
C HIS A 125 3.90 5.10 7.19
N VAL A 126 4.67 4.13 7.71
CA VAL A 126 5.19 2.99 6.93
C VAL A 126 4.09 1.96 6.71
N VAL A 127 3.32 1.68 7.76
CA VAL A 127 2.25 0.69 7.79
C VAL A 127 1.09 1.10 6.88
N SER A 128 0.63 2.34 7.00
CA SER A 128 -0.43 2.91 6.17
C SER A 128 -0.10 2.86 4.68
N LYS A 129 1.11 3.28 4.28
CA LYS A 129 1.58 3.19 2.89
C LYS A 129 1.60 1.75 2.36
N HIS A 130 2.05 0.79 3.17
CA HIS A 130 2.06 -0.62 2.75
C HIS A 130 0.65 -1.22 2.64
N ARG A 131 -0.24 -0.90 3.59
CA ARG A 131 -1.66 -1.34 3.56
C ARG A 131 -2.42 -0.80 2.35
N MET A 132 -2.23 0.46 2.01
CA MET A 132 -2.84 1.06 0.80
C MET A 132 -2.46 0.29 -0.47
N HIS A 133 -1.20 -0.10 -0.60
CA HIS A 133 -0.74 -0.88 -1.75
C HIS A 133 -1.33 -2.30 -1.77
N ARG A 134 -1.37 -2.99 -0.62
CA ARG A 134 -1.99 -4.33 -0.56
C ARG A 134 -3.48 -4.28 -0.90
N ASN A 135 -4.22 -3.31 -0.35
CA ASN A 135 -5.64 -3.16 -0.65
C ASN A 135 -5.90 -2.87 -2.14
N HIS A 136 -5.02 -2.09 -2.78
CA HIS A 136 -5.09 -1.85 -4.23
C HIS A 136 -4.83 -3.12 -5.05
N GLN A 137 -3.86 -3.96 -4.62
CA GLN A 137 -3.59 -5.26 -5.26
C GLN A 137 -4.68 -6.31 -5.00
N GLN A 138 -5.31 -6.31 -3.82
CA GLN A 138 -6.42 -7.21 -3.47
C GLN A 138 -7.74 -6.81 -4.17
N GLY A 139 -7.96 -5.52 -4.45
CA GLY A 139 -9.11 -5.06 -5.25
C GLY A 139 -9.10 -5.52 -6.72
N TYR A 140 -7.98 -6.06 -7.21
CA TYR A 140 -7.85 -6.64 -8.55
C TYR A 140 -7.95 -8.18 -8.56
N ASN A 141 -7.96 -8.82 -7.38
CA ASN A 141 -8.03 -10.29 -7.22
C ASN A 141 -9.29 -10.72 -6.44
N VAL A 142 -10.44 -10.10 -6.73
CA VAL A 142 -11.72 -10.81 -6.56
C VAL A 142 -11.79 -11.77 -7.75
N GLU A 143 -11.92 -13.06 -7.41
CA GLU A 143 -11.92 -14.20 -8.33
C GLU A 143 -12.62 -13.91 -9.66
N GLY A 144 -11.98 -14.39 -10.72
CA GLY A 144 -12.42 -14.23 -12.09
C GLY A 144 -13.91 -14.51 -12.25
N ASN A 145 -14.65 -13.45 -12.56
CA ASN A 145 -15.75 -13.53 -13.50
C ASN A 145 -15.75 -12.23 -14.29
N HIS A 146 -15.68 -12.32 -15.61
CA HIS A 146 -15.71 -11.21 -16.57
C HIS A 146 -17.06 -10.45 -16.57
N GLU A 147 -17.78 -10.41 -15.46
CA GLU A 147 -19.19 -10.02 -15.39
C GLU A 147 -19.47 -8.85 -14.44
N ASN A 148 -18.47 -8.36 -13.70
CA ASN A 148 -18.64 -7.24 -12.75
C ASN A 148 -18.10 -5.88 -13.22
N LEU A 149 -17.41 -5.82 -14.36
CA LEU A 149 -17.10 -4.55 -15.04
C LEU A 149 -18.34 -3.69 -15.37
N PRO A 150 -19.51 -4.26 -15.73
CA PRO A 150 -20.74 -3.51 -15.94
C PRO A 150 -21.28 -2.83 -14.66
N TYR A 151 -21.01 -3.39 -13.47
CA TYR A 151 -21.54 -2.88 -12.20
C TYR A 151 -20.81 -1.61 -11.74
N VAL A 152 -19.49 -1.57 -11.94
CA VAL A 152 -18.67 -0.38 -11.65
C VAL A 152 -19.02 0.76 -12.62
N LEU A 153 -19.31 0.43 -13.88
CA LEU A 153 -19.81 1.38 -14.88
C LEU A 153 -21.22 1.89 -14.56
N PHE A 154 -22.10 1.06 -13.98
CA PHE A 154 -23.44 1.47 -13.53
C PHE A 154 -23.39 2.48 -12.37
N LEU A 155 -22.47 2.32 -11.41
CA LEU A 155 -22.27 3.28 -10.31
C LEU A 155 -21.66 4.61 -10.80
N LEU A 156 -20.72 4.56 -11.76
CA LEU A 156 -20.12 5.76 -12.35
C LEU A 156 -21.10 6.59 -13.19
N ARG A 157 -22.21 6.00 -13.66
CA ARG A 157 -23.27 6.71 -14.41
C ARG A 157 -24.37 7.30 -13.52
N GLY A 158 -24.21 7.28 -12.20
CA GLY A 158 -25.08 7.96 -11.24
C GLY A 158 -26.31 7.16 -10.76
N GLY A 159 -26.29 5.83 -10.85
CA GLY A 159 -27.36 5.00 -10.28
C GLY A 159 -27.32 4.99 -8.75
N SER A 160 -28.37 5.53 -8.11
CA SER A 160 -28.51 5.53 -6.65
C SER A 160 -28.98 4.18 -6.12
N THR A 161 -28.27 3.59 -5.15
CA THR A 161 -28.63 2.32 -4.50
C THR A 161 -29.45 2.56 -3.23
N SER A 162 -30.67 3.08 -3.37
CA SER A 162 -31.64 3.11 -2.26
C SER A 162 -32.38 1.77 -2.05
N HIS A 163 -32.02 0.72 -2.78
CA HIS A 163 -32.63 -0.59 -2.63
C HIS A 163 -31.57 -1.69 -2.65
N LEU A 164 -31.39 -2.34 -1.50
CA LEU A 164 -31.25 -3.79 -1.28
C LEU A 164 -30.26 -4.11 -0.16
N ARG A 165 -30.66 -3.73 1.07
CA ARG A 165 -30.48 -4.63 2.21
C ARG A 165 -31.15 -5.96 1.87
N ARG A 166 -30.36 -7.03 1.74
CA ARG A 166 -30.62 -8.40 2.25
C ARG A 166 -29.74 -9.40 1.51
N ASN A 167 -28.65 -9.83 2.12
CA ASN A 167 -28.59 -11.10 2.84
C ASN A 167 -27.14 -11.40 3.21
N VAL A 168 -26.92 -11.43 4.52
CA VAL A 168 -25.87 -12.20 5.18
C VAL A 168 -26.41 -13.61 5.28
N ILE A 169 -25.73 -14.59 4.67
CA ILE A 169 -25.37 -15.90 5.25
C ILE A 169 -24.08 -16.33 4.56
#